data_AF-A0A368G4B8-F1
#
_entry.id   AF-A0A368G4B8-F1
#
_cell.length_a   1.000
_cell.length_b   1.000
_cell.length_c   1.000
_cell.angle_alpha   90.00
_cell.angle_beta   90.00
_cell.angle_gamma   90.00
#
_symmetry.space_group_name_H-M   'P 1'
#
loop_
_entity.id
_entity.type
_entity.pdbx_description
1 polymer ?
#
loop_
_entity_poly.entity_id
_entity_poly.type
_entity_poly.pdbx_seq_one_letter_code
_entity_poly.pdbx_strand_id
1 'polypeptide(L)'
;MKRDNASGMVAHFICAICGQRRPQYCLRAASARKSWNIIMLSCLARHGVISLEAAATVYAEVSNNCDKLKGLYCKEHYIDVAVLLGQEIEQLGGEFPFLGLSEVPRKVLNDFVGILRACGKLLDSELDMHVKDIMDFYLDCLYKFHTKIREKQLGQKRELVQDDGPPMSDHAVSEPVVPIKKQKSIPSVPNVTTQINTPRRYNCALCEVPRFETEVRDTSKNRKHNLILFSCLIIENGIDDHFVKGVYEGISRKRKRLCKEHYNRACLFIANEVKEVSGIVPIHGLDSVPMETWQNFFERIQACCYQVDKTLVLEPIDVIRFYADCLATFRTSDGWDAFVQSCNYGEVMMPSTSGLFQSQEDCKAEMVESFAIDATSLLASCKVEPEPANDADDPTSRVEDANFHVQQKRTFRTCAICNTQREKSECRITTLDRHKDLILISCLVMNNSLDLESGRTIYFEFVDEQKPVCNEHYIEAGTVIQNEMNDIRYSPSHRNTKVEDKKWVDVLARIQTQANLIDDELVLSVFSLRQFYNMCIRISHLQESLENDFLLCKQEPEEESDSLLCDPVEQPSLVADQLIGGYSNENSNNVPSDEHSNNTCGNENREAGYVD
;
A
#
# COMPACT_ATOMS: atom_id res chain seq x y z
N MET A 1 -25.14 -24.36 -29.88
CA MET A 1 -24.80 -24.58 -28.45
C MET A 1 -24.91 -23.26 -27.70
N LYS A 2 -25.26 -23.28 -26.41
CA LYS A 2 -25.13 -22.11 -25.54
C LYS A 2 -23.68 -22.01 -25.06
N ARG A 3 -23.15 -20.80 -24.89
CA ARG A 3 -21.93 -20.57 -24.09
C ARG A 3 -22.38 -20.12 -22.71
N ASP A 4 -22.04 -20.89 -21.69
CA ASP A 4 -22.35 -20.51 -20.32
C ASP A 4 -21.30 -19.53 -19.80
N ASN A 5 -21.75 -18.35 -19.39
CA ASN A 5 -20.88 -17.30 -18.87
C ASN A 5 -20.43 -17.67 -17.45
N ALA A 6 -19.21 -18.21 -17.32
CA ALA A 6 -18.51 -18.41 -16.06
C ALA A 6 -18.10 -17.07 -15.42
N SER A 7 -19.09 -16.26 -15.05
CA SER A 7 -18.91 -15.01 -14.32
C SER A 7 -18.36 -15.31 -12.93
N GLY A 8 -17.26 -14.64 -12.55
CA GLY A 8 -16.53 -14.90 -11.31
C GLY A 8 -17.38 -14.70 -10.05
N MET A 9 -18.00 -15.77 -9.56
CA MET A 9 -18.87 -15.73 -8.38
C MET A 9 -18.05 -15.48 -7.11
N VAL A 10 -18.17 -14.28 -6.54
CA VAL A 10 -17.56 -13.97 -5.25
C VAL A 10 -18.18 -14.87 -4.17
N ALA A 11 -17.35 -15.61 -3.44
CA ALA A 11 -17.79 -16.48 -2.36
C ALA A 11 -18.50 -15.67 -1.24
N HIS A 12 -19.59 -16.24 -0.72
CA HIS A 12 -20.46 -15.60 0.28
C HIS A 12 -20.63 -16.48 1.52
N PHE A 13 -20.15 -15.99 2.65
CA PHE A 13 -20.16 -16.68 3.96
C PHE A 13 -21.08 -15.96 4.95
N ILE A 14 -21.36 -16.60 6.09
CA ILE A 14 -22.21 -16.05 7.16
C ILE A 14 -21.33 -15.40 8.23
N CYS A 15 -21.76 -14.29 8.80
CA CYS A 15 -21.13 -13.71 9.97
C CYS A 15 -21.66 -14.33 11.27
N ALA A 16 -20.77 -14.86 12.11
CA ALA A 16 -21.12 -15.49 13.39
C ALA A 16 -21.80 -14.53 14.40
N ILE A 17 -21.55 -13.22 14.33
CA ILE A 17 -22.10 -12.23 15.28
C ILE A 17 -23.53 -11.81 14.92
N CYS A 18 -23.83 -11.59 13.63
CA CYS A 18 -25.12 -11.03 13.20
C CYS A 18 -25.94 -11.93 12.25
N GLY A 19 -25.48 -13.16 11.97
CA GLY A 19 -26.13 -14.11 11.06
C GLY A 19 -26.17 -13.69 9.57
N GLN A 20 -25.71 -12.49 9.23
CA GLN A 20 -25.83 -11.94 7.88
C GLN A 20 -24.88 -12.63 6.89
N ARG A 21 -25.41 -13.04 5.73
CA ARG A 21 -24.61 -13.53 4.62
C ARG A 21 -23.93 -12.36 3.90
N ARG A 22 -22.61 -12.41 3.75
CA ARG A 22 -21.79 -11.33 3.16
C ARG A 22 -20.77 -11.89 2.16
N PRO A 23 -20.33 -11.10 1.16
CA PRO A 23 -19.15 -11.43 0.37
C PRO A 23 -17.91 -11.64 1.26
N GLN A 24 -17.02 -12.54 0.88
CA GLN A 24 -15.80 -12.86 1.64
C GLN A 24 -14.96 -11.62 1.99
N TYR A 25 -14.84 -10.66 1.07
CA TYR A 25 -14.07 -9.42 1.29
C TYR A 25 -14.68 -8.46 2.33
N CYS A 26 -15.95 -8.62 2.69
CA CYS A 26 -16.62 -7.86 3.77
C CYS A 26 -16.43 -8.50 5.16
N LEU A 27 -15.85 -9.70 5.23
CA LEU A 27 -15.64 -10.47 6.45
C LEU A 27 -14.16 -10.46 6.85
N ARG A 28 -13.89 -10.85 8.09
CA ARG A 28 -12.58 -11.08 8.68
C ARG A 28 -12.67 -12.30 9.60
N ALA A 29 -11.66 -13.18 9.56
CA ALA A 29 -11.58 -14.28 10.53
C ALA A 29 -11.29 -13.74 11.94
N ALA A 30 -11.87 -14.38 12.94
CA ALA A 30 -11.64 -14.11 14.35
C ALA A 30 -10.14 -14.13 14.69
N SER A 31 -9.76 -13.41 15.74
CA SER A 31 -8.36 -13.34 16.14
C SER A 31 -7.90 -14.67 16.74
N ALA A 32 -6.67 -15.07 16.44
CA ALA A 32 -5.99 -16.14 17.20
C ALA A 32 -5.70 -15.71 18.66
N ARG A 33 -5.66 -14.40 18.95
CA ARG A 33 -5.62 -13.87 20.32
C ARG A 33 -7.03 -13.94 20.90
N LYS A 34 -7.29 -14.90 21.81
CA LYS A 34 -8.55 -15.00 22.58
C LYS A 34 -8.99 -13.65 23.16
N SER A 35 -8.06 -12.89 23.73
CA SER A 35 -8.29 -11.56 24.32
C SER A 35 -9.00 -10.59 23.34
N TRP A 36 -8.62 -10.59 22.06
CA TRP A 36 -9.25 -9.75 21.04
C TRP A 36 -10.70 -10.14 20.74
N ASN A 37 -11.02 -11.44 20.76
CA ASN A 37 -12.39 -11.90 20.57
C ASN A 37 -13.24 -11.57 21.80
N ILE A 38 -12.67 -11.63 23.00
CA ILE A 38 -13.31 -11.18 24.25
C ILE A 38 -13.56 -9.67 24.25
N ILE A 39 -12.60 -8.83 23.83
CA ILE A 39 -12.78 -7.37 23.70
C ILE A 39 -13.95 -7.06 22.77
N MET A 40 -13.93 -7.67 21.58
CA MET A 40 -14.96 -7.53 20.55
C MET A 40 -16.35 -7.88 21.09
N LEU A 41 -16.52 -9.08 21.65
CA LEU A 41 -17.82 -9.59 22.08
C LEU A 41 -18.30 -8.93 23.38
N SER A 42 -17.39 -8.60 24.31
CA SER A 42 -17.73 -7.87 25.55
C SER A 42 -18.24 -6.46 25.26
N CYS A 43 -17.61 -5.73 24.32
CA CYS A 43 -18.05 -4.40 23.92
C CYS A 43 -19.42 -4.46 23.22
N LEU A 44 -19.60 -5.36 22.24
CA LEU A 44 -20.88 -5.53 21.55
C LEU A 44 -22.02 -5.92 22.51
N ALA A 45 -21.76 -6.79 23.50
CA ALA A 45 -22.74 -7.16 24.51
C ALA A 45 -23.05 -5.99 25.48
N ARG A 46 -22.02 -5.26 25.92
CA ARG A 46 -22.15 -4.09 26.82
C ARG A 46 -23.01 -2.97 26.23
N HIS A 47 -22.91 -2.74 24.92
CA HIS A 47 -23.74 -1.75 24.21
C HIS A 47 -25.03 -2.32 23.62
N GLY A 48 -25.43 -3.55 24.00
CA GLY A 48 -26.70 -4.16 23.60
C GLY A 48 -26.83 -4.53 22.11
N VAL A 49 -25.70 -4.60 21.38
CA VAL A 49 -25.69 -5.01 19.96
C VAL A 49 -25.93 -6.51 19.81
N ILE A 50 -25.57 -7.30 20.83
CA ILE A 50 -25.88 -8.72 21.01
C ILE A 50 -26.22 -8.98 22.49
N SER A 51 -26.90 -10.09 22.80
CA SER A 51 -27.05 -10.51 24.21
C SER A 51 -25.75 -11.12 24.74
N LEU A 52 -25.60 -11.18 26.08
CA LEU A 52 -24.46 -11.84 26.70
C LEU A 52 -24.45 -13.35 26.43
N GLU A 53 -25.60 -14.02 26.34
CA GLU A 53 -25.66 -15.45 25.98
C GLU A 53 -25.25 -15.69 24.53
N ALA A 54 -25.61 -14.78 23.61
CA ALA A 54 -25.15 -14.82 22.23
C ALA A 54 -23.63 -14.59 22.14
N ALA A 55 -23.09 -13.64 22.90
CA ALA A 55 -21.66 -13.39 23.01
C ALA A 55 -20.90 -14.64 23.53
N ALA A 56 -21.41 -15.29 24.58
CA ALA A 56 -20.82 -16.51 25.13
C ALA A 56 -20.86 -17.69 24.14
N THR A 57 -22.00 -17.87 23.46
CA THR A 57 -22.16 -18.89 22.41
C THR A 57 -21.15 -18.70 21.27
N VAL A 58 -21.07 -17.48 20.72
CA VAL A 58 -20.11 -17.15 19.64
C VAL A 58 -18.65 -17.27 20.11
N TYR A 59 -18.34 -16.93 21.36
CA TYR A 59 -16.99 -17.13 21.90
C TYR A 59 -16.62 -18.61 22.04
N ALA A 60 -17.55 -19.45 22.52
CA ALA A 60 -17.35 -20.88 22.65
C ALA A 60 -17.21 -21.57 21.28
N GLU A 61 -18.04 -21.23 20.31
CA GLU A 61 -17.93 -21.72 18.92
C GLU A 61 -16.57 -21.37 18.30
N VAL A 62 -16.11 -20.12 18.47
CA VAL A 62 -14.83 -19.66 17.91
C VAL A 62 -13.63 -20.23 18.66
N SER A 63 -13.71 -20.43 19.98
CA SER A 63 -12.59 -20.94 20.77
C SER A 63 -12.39 -22.46 20.63
N ASN A 64 -13.44 -23.21 20.35
CA ASN A 64 -13.40 -24.67 20.23
C ASN A 64 -13.14 -25.19 18.81
N ASN A 65 -13.20 -24.34 17.77
CA ASN A 65 -12.99 -24.74 16.38
C ASN A 65 -11.60 -24.31 15.86
N CYS A 66 -10.77 -25.29 15.48
CA CYS A 66 -9.53 -25.06 14.74
C CYS A 66 -9.76 -24.56 13.29
N ASP A 67 -10.99 -24.68 12.78
CA ASP A 67 -11.37 -24.29 11.42
C ASP A 67 -11.44 -22.77 11.24
N LYS A 68 -10.40 -22.19 10.61
CA LYS A 68 -10.28 -20.75 10.27
C LYS A 68 -11.49 -20.15 9.52
N LEU A 69 -12.38 -20.97 8.95
CA LEU A 69 -13.55 -20.56 8.18
C LEU A 69 -14.84 -20.38 9.02
N LYS A 70 -14.92 -20.91 10.24
CA LYS A 70 -16.16 -20.85 11.04
C LYS A 70 -16.31 -19.52 11.81
N GLY A 71 -15.20 -18.98 12.34
CA GLY A 71 -15.19 -17.72 13.08
C GLY A 71 -15.15 -16.47 12.18
N LEU A 72 -16.11 -16.26 11.29
CA LEU A 72 -16.13 -15.08 10.41
C LEU A 72 -16.96 -13.93 11.00
N TYR A 73 -16.34 -12.74 11.14
CA TYR A 73 -16.96 -11.52 11.63
C TYR A 73 -17.09 -10.47 10.52
N CYS A 74 -18.13 -9.64 10.52
CA CYS A 74 -18.22 -8.48 9.63
C CYS A 74 -17.15 -7.46 9.97
N LYS A 75 -16.50 -6.88 8.95
CA LYS A 75 -15.58 -5.73 9.13
C LYS A 75 -16.27 -4.55 9.82
N GLU A 76 -17.56 -4.36 9.56
CA GLU A 76 -18.38 -3.35 10.27
C GLU A 76 -18.39 -3.55 11.79
N HIS A 77 -18.34 -4.78 12.33
CA HIS A 77 -18.32 -4.97 13.79
C HIS A 77 -17.00 -4.55 14.44
N TYR A 78 -15.88 -4.61 13.71
CA TYR A 78 -14.61 -4.03 14.19
C TYR A 78 -14.66 -2.50 14.18
N ILE A 79 -15.42 -1.90 13.26
CA ILE A 79 -15.69 -0.45 13.21
C ILE A 79 -16.65 -0.06 14.33
N ASP A 80 -17.72 -0.82 14.55
CA ASP A 80 -18.68 -0.65 15.64
C ASP A 80 -17.94 -0.60 16.97
N VAL A 81 -17.16 -1.65 17.28
CA VAL A 81 -16.37 -1.72 18.52
C VAL A 81 -15.36 -0.59 18.59
N ALA A 82 -14.60 -0.25 17.53
CA ALA A 82 -13.64 0.86 17.60
C ALA A 82 -14.28 2.24 17.76
N VAL A 83 -15.52 2.46 17.30
CA VAL A 83 -16.27 3.67 17.60
C VAL A 83 -16.73 3.67 19.06
N LEU A 84 -17.27 2.56 19.56
CA LEU A 84 -17.78 2.42 20.92
C LEU A 84 -16.66 2.53 21.98
N LEU A 85 -15.54 1.81 21.79
CA LEU A 85 -14.33 1.91 22.62
C LEU A 85 -13.80 3.36 22.65
N GLY A 86 -13.81 4.05 21.51
CA GLY A 86 -13.36 5.44 21.41
C GLY A 86 -14.34 6.42 22.07
N GLN A 87 -15.64 6.12 22.09
CA GLN A 87 -16.67 6.93 22.73
C GLN A 87 -16.64 6.80 24.26
N GLU A 88 -16.43 5.62 24.82
CA GLU A 88 -16.24 5.48 26.28
C GLU A 88 -14.97 6.21 26.75
N ILE A 89 -13.92 6.21 25.94
CA ILE A 89 -12.69 6.96 26.24
C ILE A 89 -12.89 8.46 26.03
N GLU A 90 -13.64 8.90 25.01
CA GLU A 90 -14.02 10.32 24.83
C GLU A 90 -14.87 10.85 26.01
N GLN A 91 -15.76 10.02 26.57
CA GLN A 91 -16.55 10.37 27.76
C GLN A 91 -15.72 10.47 29.04
N LEU A 92 -14.64 9.68 29.16
CA LEU A 92 -13.78 9.66 30.35
C LEU A 92 -12.56 10.60 30.26
N GLY A 93 -12.13 10.95 29.05
CA GLY A 93 -10.90 11.72 28.77
C GLY A 93 -11.10 13.02 28.00
N GLY A 94 -12.30 13.30 27.48
CA GLY A 94 -12.67 14.54 26.80
C GLY A 94 -12.50 14.55 25.27
N GLU A 95 -11.64 13.70 24.71
CA GLU A 95 -11.39 13.62 23.26
C GLU A 95 -11.42 12.18 22.72
N PHE A 96 -11.90 12.02 21.48
CA PHE A 96 -11.87 10.73 20.78
C PHE A 96 -10.43 10.37 20.34
N PRO A 97 -9.88 9.22 20.77
CA PRO A 97 -8.44 8.91 20.64
C PRO A 97 -8.05 8.43 19.23
N PHE A 98 -8.18 9.29 18.22
CA PHE A 98 -7.85 8.98 16.82
C PHE A 98 -6.37 8.65 16.55
N LEU A 99 -5.46 9.01 17.46
CA LEU A 99 -4.04 8.65 17.41
C LEU A 99 -3.75 7.28 18.04
N GLY A 100 -4.76 6.65 18.66
CA GLY A 100 -4.64 5.42 19.43
C GLY A 100 -4.65 5.67 20.94
N LEU A 101 -4.57 4.60 21.72
CA LEU A 101 -4.79 4.66 23.17
C LEU A 101 -3.53 4.99 23.99
N SER A 102 -2.41 5.34 23.35
CA SER A 102 -1.11 5.62 23.99
C SER A 102 -1.10 6.92 24.81
N GLU A 103 -1.87 7.92 24.38
CA GLU A 103 -1.96 9.24 25.02
C GLU A 103 -3.02 9.29 26.14
N VAL A 104 -3.90 8.29 26.20
CA VAL A 104 -5.01 8.23 27.16
C VAL A 104 -4.45 8.02 28.58
N PRO A 105 -4.82 8.85 29.58
CA PRO A 105 -4.30 8.70 30.94
C PRO A 105 -4.50 7.29 31.50
N ARG A 106 -3.43 6.69 32.04
CA ARG A 106 -3.43 5.28 32.51
C ARG A 106 -4.55 4.95 33.49
N LYS A 107 -5.04 5.93 34.27
CA LYS A 107 -6.21 5.75 35.14
C LYS A 107 -7.48 5.45 34.32
N VAL A 108 -7.80 6.30 33.34
CA VAL A 108 -8.95 6.12 32.42
C VAL A 108 -8.88 4.75 31.74
N LEU A 109 -7.70 4.37 31.23
CA LEU A 109 -7.51 3.03 30.66
C LEU A 109 -7.74 1.91 31.67
N ASN A 110 -7.20 2.00 32.89
CA ASN A 110 -7.37 0.96 33.91
C ASN A 110 -8.84 0.81 34.35
N ASP A 111 -9.54 1.92 34.56
CA ASP A 111 -10.96 1.94 34.94
C ASP A 111 -11.80 1.29 33.83
N PHE A 112 -11.54 1.66 32.56
CA PHE A 112 -12.20 1.09 31.38
C PHE A 112 -11.87 -0.40 31.15
N VAL A 113 -10.61 -0.81 31.34
CA VAL A 113 -10.18 -2.23 31.27
C VAL A 113 -10.86 -3.05 32.39
N GLY A 114 -11.07 -2.45 33.56
CA GLY A 114 -11.85 -3.06 34.66
C GLY A 114 -13.29 -3.39 34.25
N ILE A 115 -13.95 -2.47 33.53
CA ILE A 115 -15.29 -2.67 32.96
C ILE A 115 -15.28 -3.81 31.94
N LEU A 116 -14.39 -3.79 30.95
CA LEU A 116 -14.33 -4.86 29.95
C LEU A 116 -13.96 -6.22 30.55
N ARG A 117 -13.12 -6.28 31.60
CA ARG A 117 -12.84 -7.52 32.35
C ARG A 117 -14.07 -8.08 33.05
N ALA A 118 -14.96 -7.24 33.56
CA ALA A 118 -16.18 -7.70 34.22
C ALA A 118 -17.11 -8.44 33.23
N CYS A 119 -17.23 -7.93 32.01
CA CYS A 119 -17.92 -8.63 30.91
C CYS A 119 -17.12 -9.87 30.43
N GLY A 120 -15.81 -9.73 30.24
CA GLY A 120 -14.95 -10.79 29.70
C GLY A 120 -14.92 -12.05 30.56
N LYS A 121 -14.95 -11.91 31.90
CA LYS A 121 -15.05 -13.04 32.85
C LYS A 121 -16.33 -13.86 32.74
N LEU A 122 -17.35 -13.36 32.05
CA LEU A 122 -18.59 -14.07 31.75
C LEU A 122 -18.53 -14.82 30.40
N LEU A 123 -17.46 -14.62 29.63
CA LEU A 123 -17.15 -15.32 28.37
C LEU A 123 -16.01 -16.35 28.56
N ASP A 124 -14.96 -15.96 29.27
CA ASP A 124 -13.80 -16.79 29.62
C ASP A 124 -13.32 -16.37 31.03
N SER A 125 -13.48 -17.25 32.01
CA SER A 125 -13.11 -16.96 33.40
C SER A 125 -11.63 -17.12 33.70
N GLU A 126 -10.87 -17.77 32.80
CA GLU A 126 -9.45 -18.10 32.99
C GLU A 126 -8.53 -17.04 32.35
N LEU A 127 -8.99 -16.35 31.30
CA LEU A 127 -8.22 -15.33 30.61
C LEU A 127 -8.18 -14.00 31.39
N ASP A 128 -7.00 -13.57 31.85
CA ASP A 128 -6.77 -12.15 32.15
C ASP A 128 -6.52 -11.37 30.86
N MET A 129 -7.06 -10.16 30.82
CA MET A 129 -6.99 -9.22 29.72
C MET A 129 -6.19 -8.01 30.19
N HIS A 130 -5.07 -7.73 29.53
CA HIS A 130 -4.22 -6.61 29.93
C HIS A 130 -4.59 -5.34 29.16
N VAL A 131 -4.18 -4.18 29.68
CA VAL A 131 -4.37 -2.89 29.00
C VAL A 131 -3.80 -2.93 27.57
N LYS A 132 -2.65 -3.61 27.39
CA LYS A 132 -2.01 -3.80 26.09
C LYS A 132 -2.90 -4.53 25.08
N ASP A 133 -3.74 -5.50 25.47
CA ASP A 133 -4.63 -6.18 24.53
C ASP A 133 -5.66 -5.23 23.91
N ILE A 134 -6.20 -4.32 24.73
CA ILE A 134 -7.17 -3.29 24.31
C ILE A 134 -6.48 -2.20 23.48
N MET A 135 -5.26 -1.79 23.85
CA MET A 135 -4.45 -0.87 23.03
C MET A 135 -4.13 -1.48 21.65
N ASP A 136 -3.63 -2.72 21.62
CA ASP A 136 -3.28 -3.45 20.40
C ASP A 136 -4.51 -3.64 19.49
N PHE A 137 -5.65 -4.06 20.06
CA PHE A 137 -6.91 -4.26 19.35
C PHE A 137 -7.46 -2.95 18.77
N TYR A 138 -7.50 -1.89 19.57
CA TYR A 138 -8.02 -0.59 19.15
C TYR A 138 -7.17 0.01 18.04
N LEU A 139 -5.84 -0.08 18.18
CA LEU A 139 -4.90 0.36 17.17
C LEU A 139 -5.05 -0.44 15.86
N ASP A 140 -5.22 -1.76 15.92
CA ASP A 140 -5.49 -2.60 14.73
C ASP A 140 -6.79 -2.22 14.01
N CYS A 141 -7.82 -1.81 14.76
CA CYS A 141 -9.10 -1.38 14.17
C CYS A 141 -9.03 0.03 13.58
N LEU A 142 -8.41 1.00 14.27
CA LEU A 142 -8.10 2.31 13.69
C LEU A 142 -7.29 2.14 12.40
N TYR A 143 -6.19 1.38 12.48
CA TYR A 143 -5.31 1.06 11.36
C TYR A 143 -6.08 0.53 10.14
N LYS A 144 -6.91 -0.50 10.30
CA LYS A 144 -7.65 -1.10 9.18
C LYS A 144 -8.86 -0.29 8.70
N PHE A 145 -9.43 0.60 9.52
CA PHE A 145 -10.75 1.19 9.24
C PHE A 145 -10.90 2.69 9.57
N HIS A 146 -9.80 3.44 9.78
CA HIS A 146 -9.79 4.85 10.23
C HIS A 146 -10.84 5.75 9.57
N THR A 147 -10.93 5.73 8.24
CA THR A 147 -11.90 6.56 7.49
C THR A 147 -13.33 6.25 7.90
N LYS A 148 -13.71 4.97 7.99
CA LYS A 148 -15.06 4.56 8.39
C LYS A 148 -15.37 4.84 9.86
N ILE A 149 -14.38 4.65 10.75
CA ILE A 149 -14.51 4.99 12.17
C ILE A 149 -14.76 6.49 12.33
N ARG A 150 -14.00 7.33 11.61
CA ARG A 150 -14.16 8.79 11.57
C ARG A 150 -15.49 9.21 10.97
N GLU A 151 -15.91 8.63 9.85
CA GLU A 151 -17.21 8.89 9.23
C GLU A 151 -18.37 8.56 10.18
N LYS A 152 -18.32 7.41 10.86
CA LYS A 152 -19.35 6.97 11.80
C LYS A 152 -19.41 7.81 13.07
N GLN A 153 -18.25 8.15 13.66
CA GLN A 153 -18.17 9.04 14.83
C GLN A 153 -18.68 10.46 14.52
N LEU A 154 -18.36 11.01 13.33
CA LEU A 154 -18.88 12.29 12.88
C LEU A 154 -20.38 12.24 12.51
N GLY A 155 -20.89 11.08 12.09
CA GLY A 155 -22.32 10.86 11.86
C GLY A 155 -23.12 10.95 13.15
N GLN A 156 -22.75 10.15 14.16
CA GLN A 156 -23.46 10.10 15.44
C GLN A 156 -23.43 11.45 16.19
N LYS A 157 -22.33 12.21 16.09
CA LYS A 157 -22.26 13.58 16.64
C LYS A 157 -23.18 14.60 15.95
N ARG A 158 -23.71 14.31 14.75
CA ARG A 158 -24.71 15.16 14.09
C ARG A 158 -26.13 14.80 14.49
N GLU A 159 -26.40 13.51 14.67
CA GLU A 159 -27.71 13.00 15.12
C GLU A 159 -28.07 13.57 16.50
N LEU A 160 -27.11 13.52 17.44
CA LEU A 160 -27.27 14.09 18.80
C LEU A 160 -27.54 15.61 18.83
N VAL A 161 -27.14 16.37 17.82
CA VAL A 161 -27.30 17.84 17.76
C VAL A 161 -28.64 18.24 17.11
N GLN A 162 -29.41 17.29 16.58
CA GLN A 162 -30.70 17.57 15.92
C GLN A 162 -31.94 17.37 16.80
N ASP A 163 -31.78 16.80 18.01
CA ASP A 163 -32.91 16.46 18.90
C ASP A 163 -33.24 17.58 19.94
N ASP A 164 -32.29 18.48 20.23
CA ASP A 164 -32.46 19.63 21.17
C ASP A 164 -33.28 20.81 20.59
N GLY A 165 -34.29 20.52 19.77
CA GLY A 165 -35.26 21.51 19.29
C GLY A 165 -36.29 21.84 20.39
N PRO A 166 -36.40 23.09 20.87
CA PRO A 166 -37.28 23.40 22.00
C PRO A 166 -38.77 23.19 21.65
N PRO A 167 -39.55 22.50 22.50
CA PRO A 167 -40.98 22.26 22.26
C PRO A 167 -41.79 23.55 22.47
N MET A 168 -41.94 24.34 21.41
CA MET A 168 -42.85 25.49 21.40
C MET A 168 -44.31 25.03 21.53
N SER A 169 -45.00 25.56 22.53
CA SER A 169 -46.29 25.07 23.02
C SER A 169 -47.49 25.43 22.16
N ASP A 170 -48.47 24.52 22.16
CA ASP A 170 -49.93 24.72 22.09
C ASP A 170 -50.50 26.05 21.56
N HIS A 171 -51.41 25.95 20.58
CA HIS A 171 -52.79 26.41 20.79
C HIS A 171 -53.82 25.87 19.77
N ALA A 172 -54.95 25.38 20.31
CA ALA A 172 -56.32 25.47 19.79
C ALA A 172 -56.68 25.01 18.34
N VAL A 173 -57.28 23.82 18.27
CA VAL A 173 -58.60 23.51 17.65
C VAL A 173 -59.09 24.37 16.46
N SER A 174 -59.25 23.75 15.29
CA SER A 174 -60.26 24.11 14.26
C SER A 174 -60.53 22.93 13.30
N GLU A 175 -61.62 23.02 12.53
CA GLU A 175 -62.27 21.91 11.81
C GLU A 175 -61.59 21.42 10.51
N PRO A 176 -61.87 20.18 10.04
CA PRO A 176 -61.18 19.57 8.90
C PRO A 176 -61.71 20.00 7.53
N VAL A 177 -61.06 20.98 6.89
CA VAL A 177 -61.25 21.29 5.48
C VAL A 177 -60.33 20.43 4.60
N VAL A 178 -60.91 19.64 3.69
CA VAL A 178 -60.20 18.68 2.83
C VAL A 178 -59.44 19.37 1.68
N PRO A 179 -58.11 19.25 1.58
CA PRO A 179 -57.35 19.64 0.39
C PRO A 179 -57.19 18.43 -0.55
N ILE A 180 -57.59 18.59 -1.81
CA ILE A 180 -57.55 17.53 -2.82
C ILE A 180 -56.09 17.13 -3.13
N LYS A 181 -55.65 15.97 -2.62
CA LYS A 181 -54.38 15.36 -3.02
C LYS A 181 -54.48 14.86 -4.47
N LYS A 182 -53.84 15.57 -5.40
CA LYS A 182 -53.60 15.07 -6.77
C LYS A 182 -52.93 13.70 -6.69
N GLN A 183 -53.47 12.71 -7.42
CA GLN A 183 -52.84 11.39 -7.52
C GLN A 183 -51.46 11.53 -8.16
N LYS A 184 -50.41 11.30 -7.37
CA LYS A 184 -49.07 11.07 -7.89
C LYS A 184 -49.04 9.64 -8.45
N SER A 185 -48.65 9.49 -9.71
CA SER A 185 -48.67 8.21 -10.40
C SER A 185 -47.79 7.15 -9.71
N ILE A 186 -48.20 5.90 -9.85
CA ILE A 186 -47.51 4.73 -9.31
C ILE A 186 -46.06 4.71 -9.84
N PRO A 187 -45.03 4.58 -8.99
CA PRO A 187 -43.67 4.35 -9.45
C PRO A 187 -43.62 3.02 -10.20
N SER A 188 -43.18 3.05 -11.46
CA SER A 188 -42.89 1.83 -12.22
C SER A 188 -41.80 1.02 -11.51
N VAL A 189 -41.91 -0.31 -11.58
CA VAL A 189 -40.98 -1.24 -10.94
C VAL A 189 -39.54 -0.89 -11.31
N PRO A 190 -38.61 -0.72 -10.35
CA PRO A 190 -37.23 -0.41 -10.67
C PRO A 190 -36.62 -1.58 -11.42
N ASN A 191 -36.37 -1.39 -12.72
CA ASN A 191 -35.79 -2.40 -13.57
C ASN A 191 -34.31 -2.55 -13.16
N VAL A 192 -33.98 -3.63 -12.43
CA VAL A 192 -32.65 -3.83 -11.83
C VAL A 192 -31.67 -4.29 -12.91
N THR A 193 -31.31 -3.36 -13.80
CA THR A 193 -30.18 -3.51 -14.70
C THR A 193 -28.92 -3.47 -13.85
N THR A 194 -28.38 -4.64 -13.52
CA THR A 194 -27.12 -4.80 -12.80
C THR A 194 -25.95 -4.29 -13.64
N GLN A 195 -25.74 -2.97 -13.64
CA GLN A 195 -24.53 -2.36 -14.15
C GLN A 195 -23.34 -2.91 -13.35
N ILE A 196 -22.58 -3.79 -13.99
CA ILE A 196 -21.32 -4.29 -13.44
C ILE A 196 -20.37 -3.09 -13.40
N ASN A 197 -20.26 -2.48 -12.22
CA ASN A 197 -19.38 -1.34 -11.97
C ASN A 197 -17.92 -1.79 -12.12
N THR A 198 -17.40 -1.72 -13.34
CA THR A 198 -15.99 -1.94 -13.62
C THR A 198 -15.18 -0.91 -12.83
N PRO A 199 -14.23 -1.34 -11.98
CA PRO A 199 -13.56 -0.44 -11.05
C PRO A 199 -12.77 0.61 -11.82
N ARG A 200 -13.14 1.88 -11.61
CA ARG A 200 -12.61 3.02 -12.36
C ARG A 200 -11.08 3.11 -12.18
N ARG A 201 -10.37 3.25 -13.31
CA ARG A 201 -8.93 3.50 -13.35
C ARG A 201 -8.66 4.98 -13.60
N TYR A 202 -7.60 5.47 -12.98
CA TYR A 202 -7.14 6.86 -13.00
C TYR A 202 -5.63 6.88 -13.19
N ASN A 203 -5.13 7.73 -14.10
CA ASN A 203 -3.70 7.88 -14.31
C ASN A 203 -3.09 8.71 -13.17
N CYS A 204 -1.96 8.27 -12.64
CA CYS A 204 -1.18 9.04 -11.68
C CYS A 204 -0.52 10.25 -12.38
N ALA A 205 -0.70 11.46 -11.85
CA ALA A 205 -0.09 12.67 -12.44
C ALA A 205 1.43 12.81 -12.22
N LEU A 206 2.11 11.81 -11.63
CA LEU A 206 3.57 11.75 -11.51
C LEU A 206 4.21 10.67 -12.41
N CYS A 207 3.64 9.46 -12.45
CA CYS A 207 4.21 8.33 -13.21
C CYS A 207 3.34 7.85 -14.37
N GLU A 208 2.22 8.53 -14.63
CA GLU A 208 1.20 8.26 -15.66
C GLU A 208 0.53 6.87 -15.64
N VAL A 209 1.03 5.93 -14.82
CA VAL A 209 0.49 4.58 -14.66
C VAL A 209 -1.01 4.63 -14.31
N PRO A 210 -1.87 3.92 -15.05
CA PRO A 210 -3.28 3.77 -14.70
C PRO A 210 -3.42 2.88 -13.46
N ARG A 211 -4.12 3.39 -12.46
CA ARG A 211 -4.31 2.77 -11.13
C ARG A 211 -5.78 2.77 -10.75
N PHE A 212 -6.25 1.78 -10.00
CA PHE A 212 -7.63 1.74 -9.52
C PHE A 212 -7.92 2.86 -8.52
N GLU A 213 -9.20 3.23 -8.34
CA GLU A 213 -9.61 4.29 -7.41
C GLU A 213 -9.14 4.04 -5.95
N THR A 214 -8.96 2.78 -5.55
CA THR A 214 -8.41 2.37 -4.25
C THR A 214 -6.89 2.57 -4.11
N GLU A 215 -6.16 2.65 -5.22
CA GLU A 215 -4.69 2.82 -5.27
C GLU A 215 -4.26 4.29 -5.42
N VAL A 216 -5.20 5.22 -5.67
CA VAL A 216 -4.92 6.65 -5.88
C VAL A 216 -5.44 7.51 -4.72
N ARG A 217 -4.90 8.72 -4.63
CA ARG A 217 -5.32 9.77 -3.71
C ARG A 217 -5.36 11.09 -4.47
N ASP A 218 -6.41 11.87 -4.28
CA ASP A 218 -6.41 13.27 -4.73
C ASP A 218 -5.39 14.06 -3.89
N THR A 219 -4.56 14.87 -4.54
CA THR A 219 -3.49 15.68 -3.90
C THR A 219 -4.02 16.57 -2.77
N SER A 220 -3.18 16.88 -1.78
CA SER A 220 -3.61 17.65 -0.61
C SER A 220 -4.07 19.06 -1.00
N LYS A 221 -5.01 19.62 -0.23
CA LYS A 221 -5.34 21.06 -0.31
C LYS A 221 -4.23 21.92 0.33
N ASN A 222 -3.45 21.36 1.25
CA ASN A 222 -2.29 22.05 1.81
C ASN A 222 -1.13 22.00 0.79
N ARG A 223 -0.74 23.17 0.26
CA ARG A 223 0.39 23.32 -0.66
C ARG A 223 1.72 22.87 -0.05
N LYS A 224 1.96 23.12 1.26
CA LYS A 224 3.16 22.66 1.97
C LYS A 224 3.28 21.13 1.97
N HIS A 225 2.17 20.43 2.25
CA HIS A 225 2.12 18.96 2.24
C HIS A 225 2.44 18.38 0.84
N ASN A 226 1.97 19.04 -0.24
CA ASN A 226 2.34 18.63 -1.60
C ASN A 226 3.83 18.90 -1.88
N LEU A 227 4.38 20.05 -1.45
CA LEU A 227 5.82 20.33 -1.60
C LEU A 227 6.69 19.29 -0.89
N ILE A 228 6.36 18.90 0.35
CA ILE A 228 7.12 17.88 1.09
C ILE A 228 7.15 16.54 0.35
N LEU A 229 6.01 16.09 -0.19
CA LEU A 229 5.94 14.90 -1.05
C LEU A 229 6.92 15.00 -2.23
N PHE A 230 6.91 16.13 -2.93
CA PHE A 230 7.74 16.37 -4.11
C PHE A 230 9.22 16.48 -3.77
N SER A 231 9.59 17.21 -2.74
CA SER A 231 10.98 17.31 -2.29
C SER A 231 11.54 15.98 -1.81
N CYS A 232 10.76 15.15 -1.11
CA CYS A 232 11.19 13.79 -0.78
C CYS A 232 11.51 12.98 -2.05
N LEU A 233 10.63 13.05 -3.06
CA LEU A 233 10.79 12.33 -4.32
C LEU A 233 11.93 12.87 -5.21
N ILE A 234 12.29 14.16 -5.10
CA ILE A 234 13.47 14.75 -5.76
C ILE A 234 14.76 14.33 -5.03
N ILE A 235 14.81 14.47 -3.70
CA ILE A 235 16.04 14.21 -2.91
C ILE A 235 16.41 12.73 -2.93
N GLU A 236 15.43 11.82 -3.00
CA GLU A 236 15.63 10.39 -3.26
C GLU A 236 16.05 10.08 -4.73
N ASN A 237 16.49 11.10 -5.48
CA ASN A 237 16.77 11.13 -6.91
C ASN A 237 15.65 10.53 -7.77
N GLY A 238 14.41 10.49 -7.26
CA GLY A 238 13.33 9.67 -7.78
C GLY A 238 12.65 10.22 -9.03
N ILE A 239 12.69 11.55 -9.22
CA ILE A 239 12.02 12.31 -10.29
C ILE A 239 12.79 13.61 -10.54
N ASP A 240 12.83 14.09 -11.78
CA ASP A 240 13.41 15.37 -12.18
C ASP A 240 12.65 16.60 -11.62
N ASP A 241 13.38 17.66 -11.25
CA ASP A 241 12.83 18.89 -10.68
C ASP A 241 11.97 19.68 -11.67
N HIS A 242 12.38 19.81 -12.94
CA HIS A 242 11.60 20.55 -13.94
C HIS A 242 10.24 19.89 -14.18
N PHE A 243 10.19 18.56 -14.29
CA PHE A 243 8.97 17.77 -14.38
C PHE A 243 8.11 17.92 -13.12
N VAL A 244 8.70 17.74 -11.93
CA VAL A 244 8.00 17.86 -10.64
C VAL A 244 7.38 19.24 -10.46
N LYS A 245 8.08 20.31 -10.87
CA LYS A 245 7.58 21.68 -10.84
C LYS A 245 6.37 21.88 -11.74
N GLY A 246 6.41 21.37 -12.97
CA GLY A 246 5.25 21.38 -13.87
C GLY A 246 4.04 20.64 -13.29
N VAL A 247 4.26 19.50 -12.62
CA VAL A 247 3.20 18.75 -11.92
C VAL A 247 2.67 19.53 -10.70
N TYR A 248 3.53 20.17 -9.91
CA TYR A 248 3.15 20.98 -8.75
C TYR A 248 2.31 22.20 -9.14
N GLU A 249 2.69 22.92 -10.20
CA GLU A 249 1.87 24.00 -10.75
C GLU A 249 0.52 23.49 -11.25
N GLY A 250 0.52 22.36 -11.96
CA GLY A 250 -0.70 21.70 -12.44
C GLY A 250 -1.65 21.32 -11.30
N ILE A 251 -1.11 20.91 -10.15
CA ILE A 251 -1.85 20.60 -8.91
C ILE A 251 -2.39 21.86 -8.24
N SER A 252 -1.58 22.91 -8.17
CA SER A 252 -1.94 24.19 -7.58
C SER A 252 -3.10 24.87 -8.32
N ARG A 253 -3.19 24.66 -9.64
CA ARG A 253 -4.34 25.09 -10.48
C ARG A 253 -5.57 24.17 -10.31
N LYS A 254 -5.38 22.85 -10.22
CA LYS A 254 -6.46 21.86 -10.02
C LYS A 254 -5.92 20.57 -9.41
N ARG A 255 -6.50 20.12 -8.28
CA ARG A 255 -6.15 18.85 -7.61
C ARG A 255 -6.04 17.71 -8.63
N LYS A 256 -4.92 16.99 -8.59
CA LYS A 256 -4.65 15.81 -9.43
C LYS A 256 -4.78 14.55 -8.59
N ARG A 257 -4.75 13.39 -9.25
CA ARG A 257 -4.63 12.08 -8.58
C ARG A 257 -3.19 11.60 -8.66
N LEU A 258 -2.62 11.21 -7.53
CA LEU A 258 -1.34 10.52 -7.44
C LEU A 258 -1.59 9.11 -6.90
N CYS A 259 -0.78 8.13 -7.30
CA CYS A 259 -0.85 6.82 -6.67
C CYS A 259 -0.31 6.89 -5.23
N LYS A 260 -0.87 6.07 -4.34
CA LYS A 260 -0.43 5.93 -2.96
C LYS A 260 1.06 5.58 -2.87
N GLU A 261 1.58 4.87 -3.86
CA GLU A 261 2.99 4.48 -3.95
C GLU A 261 3.97 5.66 -3.87
N HIS A 262 3.63 6.85 -4.37
CA HIS A 262 4.49 8.03 -4.20
C HIS A 262 4.50 8.56 -2.75
N TYR A 263 3.36 8.46 -2.05
CA TYR A 263 3.28 8.79 -0.62
C TYR A 263 4.01 7.73 0.23
N ASN A 264 3.84 6.45 -0.09
CA ASN A 264 4.55 5.32 0.51
C ASN A 264 6.08 5.52 0.41
N ARG A 265 6.56 5.78 -0.81
CA ARG A 265 7.98 6.01 -1.11
C ARG A 265 8.55 7.20 -0.35
N ALA A 266 7.86 8.35 -0.36
CA ALA A 266 8.26 9.51 0.45
C ALA A 266 8.27 9.22 1.97
N CYS A 267 7.32 8.41 2.46
CA CYS A 267 7.26 7.98 3.86
C CYS A 267 8.45 7.08 4.24
N LEU A 268 8.80 6.11 3.37
CA LEU A 268 10.00 5.27 3.54
C LEU A 268 11.28 6.11 3.53
N PHE A 269 11.39 7.07 2.61
CA PHE A 269 12.57 7.93 2.50
C PHE A 269 12.77 8.75 3.79
N ILE A 270 11.72 9.41 4.30
CA ILE A 270 11.76 10.09 5.60
C ILE A 270 12.15 9.13 6.74
N ALA A 271 11.56 7.94 6.79
CA ALA A 271 11.84 6.97 7.85
C ALA A 271 13.29 6.46 7.82
N ASN A 272 13.86 6.28 6.63
CA ASN A 272 15.28 5.90 6.44
C ASN A 272 16.23 7.02 6.83
N GLU A 273 15.99 8.26 6.37
CA GLU A 273 16.81 9.43 6.69
C GLU A 273 16.89 9.67 8.21
N VAL A 274 15.77 9.49 8.92
CA VAL A 274 15.74 9.55 10.38
C VAL A 274 16.46 8.35 11.02
N LYS A 275 16.28 7.14 10.49
CA LYS A 275 16.92 5.92 11.00
C LYS A 275 18.45 5.96 10.86
N GLU A 276 18.99 6.44 9.74
CA GLU A 276 20.44 6.54 9.50
C GLU A 276 21.13 7.48 10.51
N VAL A 277 20.45 8.56 10.95
CA VAL A 277 21.01 9.51 11.94
C VAL A 277 20.72 9.11 13.39
N SER A 278 19.56 8.52 13.68
CA SER A 278 19.11 8.22 15.05
C SER A 278 19.31 6.76 15.51
N GLY A 279 19.46 5.82 14.58
CA GLY A 279 19.28 4.38 14.80
C GLY A 279 17.82 3.94 15.00
N ILE A 280 16.88 4.87 15.15
CA ILE A 280 15.47 4.64 15.48
C ILE A 280 14.61 4.79 14.21
N VAL A 281 13.76 3.80 13.94
CA VAL A 281 12.69 3.96 12.95
C VAL A 281 11.54 4.74 13.58
N PRO A 282 11.09 5.89 13.03
CA PRO A 282 10.01 6.70 13.60
C PRO A 282 8.63 6.06 13.39
N ILE A 283 8.40 4.86 13.93
CA ILE A 283 7.16 4.09 13.74
C ILE A 283 5.95 4.71 14.46
N HIS A 284 6.19 5.58 15.45
CA HIS A 284 5.17 6.28 16.22
C HIS A 284 4.83 7.66 15.64
N GLY A 285 5.79 8.30 14.97
CA GLY A 285 5.69 9.66 14.42
C GLY A 285 7.07 10.32 14.39
N LEU A 286 7.20 11.48 13.71
CA LEU A 286 8.43 12.28 13.77
C LEU A 286 8.53 13.12 15.05
N ASP A 287 7.38 13.43 15.64
CA ASP A 287 7.20 14.07 16.94
C ASP A 287 7.78 13.25 18.11
N SER A 288 7.95 11.93 17.95
CA SER A 288 8.68 11.09 18.92
C SER A 288 10.21 11.12 18.74
N VAL A 289 10.75 11.88 17.79
CA VAL A 289 12.20 11.97 17.51
C VAL A 289 12.67 13.43 17.69
N PRO A 290 13.74 13.69 18.46
CA PRO A 290 14.26 15.05 18.65
C PRO A 290 14.57 15.76 17.34
N MET A 291 14.23 17.06 17.26
CA MET A 291 14.35 17.86 16.05
C MET A 291 15.79 17.92 15.54
N GLU A 292 16.74 17.98 16.47
CA GLU A 292 18.18 18.03 16.25
C GLU A 292 18.67 16.82 15.43
N THR A 293 17.99 15.67 15.56
CA THR A 293 18.33 14.42 14.88
C THR A 293 17.89 14.39 13.41
N TRP A 294 16.98 15.29 12.99
CA TRP A 294 16.51 15.38 11.60
C TRP A 294 16.52 16.79 11.00
N GLN A 295 17.10 17.78 11.69
CA GLN A 295 17.31 19.14 11.22
C GLN A 295 18.01 19.21 9.84
N ASN A 296 19.13 18.48 9.67
CA ASN A 296 19.87 18.40 8.39
C ASN A 296 19.04 17.79 7.23
N PHE A 297 17.99 17.05 7.55
CA PHE A 297 17.06 16.49 6.57
C PHE A 297 15.93 17.49 6.27
N PHE A 298 15.37 18.15 7.29
CA PHE A 298 14.43 19.25 7.13
C PHE A 298 15.00 20.39 6.26
N GLU A 299 16.27 20.75 6.46
CA GLU A 299 16.95 21.78 5.66
C GLU A 299 17.07 21.39 4.17
N ARG A 300 17.33 20.12 3.86
CA ARG A 300 17.30 19.62 2.47
C ARG A 300 15.91 19.69 1.85
N ILE A 301 14.85 19.32 2.60
CA ILE A 301 13.47 19.49 2.16
C ILE A 301 13.19 20.98 1.88
N GLN A 302 13.52 21.88 2.80
CA GLN A 302 13.27 23.32 2.65
C GLN A 302 14.05 23.94 1.47
N ALA A 303 15.31 23.52 1.25
CA ALA A 303 16.10 23.96 0.10
C ALA A 303 15.50 23.50 -1.24
N CYS A 304 15.02 22.26 -1.31
CA CYS A 304 14.33 21.73 -2.50
C CYS A 304 12.95 22.41 -2.70
N CYS A 305 12.18 22.63 -1.63
CA CYS A 305 10.91 23.36 -1.69
C CYS A 305 11.09 24.76 -2.29
N TYR A 306 12.18 25.45 -1.98
CA TYR A 306 12.50 26.78 -2.55
C TYR A 306 12.88 26.74 -4.04
N GLN A 307 13.31 25.60 -4.59
CA GLN A 307 13.54 25.43 -6.04
C GLN A 307 12.21 25.29 -6.78
N VAL A 308 11.29 24.48 -6.24
CA VAL A 308 9.94 24.27 -6.77
C VAL A 308 9.08 25.54 -6.62
N ASP A 309 8.98 26.09 -5.41
CA ASP A 309 8.07 27.19 -5.05
C ASP A 309 8.65 28.13 -3.97
N LYS A 310 9.19 29.26 -4.43
CA LYS A 310 9.78 30.31 -3.58
C LYS A 310 8.77 31.05 -2.69
N THR A 311 7.46 30.84 -2.87
CA THR A 311 6.40 31.56 -2.13
C THR A 311 6.04 30.92 -0.80
N LEU A 312 6.56 29.73 -0.48
CA LEU A 312 6.23 28.98 0.71
C LEU A 312 7.46 28.60 1.54
N VAL A 313 7.38 28.86 2.83
CA VAL A 313 8.34 28.42 3.86
C VAL A 313 7.68 27.27 4.64
N LEU A 314 8.37 26.14 4.76
CA LEU A 314 7.94 25.04 5.62
C LEU A 314 8.31 25.33 7.08
N GLU A 315 7.54 24.75 7.99
CA GLU A 315 7.90 24.63 9.39
C GLU A 315 8.09 23.12 9.70
N PRO A 316 8.90 22.72 10.69
CA PRO A 316 9.09 21.31 11.01
C PRO A 316 7.77 20.55 11.27
N ILE A 317 6.79 21.23 11.88
CA ILE A 317 5.45 20.70 12.11
C ILE A 317 4.70 20.30 10.81
N ASP A 318 5.03 20.87 9.65
CA ASP A 318 4.47 20.43 8.37
C ASP A 318 5.03 19.08 7.93
N VAL A 319 6.31 18.82 8.19
CA VAL A 319 6.96 17.53 7.88
C VAL A 319 6.46 16.45 8.86
N ILE A 320 6.31 16.78 10.15
CA ILE A 320 5.65 15.90 11.13
C ILE A 320 4.23 15.54 10.67
N ARG A 321 3.41 16.53 10.29
CA ARG A 321 2.04 16.32 9.81
C ARG A 321 1.96 15.57 8.48
N PHE A 322 2.91 15.82 7.56
CA PHE A 322 3.04 15.05 6.32
C PHE A 322 3.34 13.58 6.64
N TYR A 323 4.36 13.33 7.46
CA TYR A 323 4.76 11.98 7.82
C TYR A 323 3.65 11.24 8.57
N ALA A 324 2.93 11.87 9.51
CA ALA A 324 1.84 11.22 10.23
C ALA A 324 0.66 10.81 9.32
N ASP A 325 0.26 11.66 8.37
CA ASP A 325 -0.80 11.37 7.39
C ASP A 325 -0.36 10.32 6.34
N CYS A 326 0.91 10.36 5.94
CA CYS A 326 1.54 9.28 5.18
C CYS A 326 1.56 7.97 5.97
N LEU A 327 2.05 7.95 7.21
CA LEU A 327 2.15 6.78 8.09
C LEU A 327 0.78 6.15 8.39
N ALA A 328 -0.27 6.97 8.58
CA ALA A 328 -1.64 6.48 8.73
C ALA A 328 -2.16 5.74 7.47
N THR A 329 -1.68 6.12 6.28
CA THR A 329 -2.04 5.49 5.00
C THR A 329 -1.12 4.32 4.65
N PHE A 330 0.19 4.55 4.69
CA PHE A 330 1.26 3.63 4.34
C PHE A 330 1.33 2.45 5.31
N ARG A 331 0.96 2.68 6.58
CA ARG A 331 0.58 1.67 7.58
C ARG A 331 -0.06 0.46 6.88
N THR A 332 -1.18 0.69 6.19
CA THR A 332 -2.05 -0.37 5.65
C THR A 332 -1.56 -1.01 4.34
N SER A 333 -0.26 -1.03 4.06
CA SER A 333 0.29 -1.56 2.81
C SER A 333 1.49 -2.47 3.03
N ASP A 334 1.63 -3.49 2.20
CA ASP A 334 2.55 -4.61 2.39
C ASP A 334 4.04 -4.18 2.46
N GLY A 335 4.37 -3.03 1.86
CA GLY A 335 5.70 -2.43 1.91
C GLY A 335 6.14 -1.93 3.30
N TRP A 336 5.21 -1.63 4.21
CA TRP A 336 5.57 -1.25 5.58
C TRP A 336 6.01 -2.46 6.41
N ASP A 337 5.28 -3.57 6.34
CA ASP A 337 5.64 -4.78 7.11
C ASP A 337 7.00 -5.33 6.66
N ALA A 338 7.29 -5.29 5.35
CA ALA A 338 8.62 -5.62 4.81
C ALA A 338 9.74 -4.66 5.30
N PHE A 339 9.44 -3.37 5.46
CA PHE A 339 10.37 -2.39 5.99
C PHE A 339 10.64 -2.56 7.50
N VAL A 340 9.61 -2.82 8.30
CA VAL A 340 9.78 -3.09 9.74
C VAL A 340 10.55 -4.39 9.98
N GLN A 341 10.30 -5.42 9.15
CA GLN A 341 11.04 -6.68 9.19
C GLN A 341 12.53 -6.49 8.84
N SER A 342 12.86 -5.76 7.77
CA SER A 342 14.26 -5.50 7.38
C SER A 342 15.02 -4.58 8.34
N CYS A 343 14.32 -3.93 9.28
CA CYS A 343 14.94 -3.13 10.35
C CYS A 343 15.27 -3.94 11.63
N ASN A 344 15.07 -5.27 11.67
CA ASN A 344 15.31 -6.12 12.85
C ASN A 344 14.62 -5.61 14.15
N TYR A 345 13.47 -4.96 14.02
CA TYR A 345 12.77 -4.30 15.14
C TYR A 345 12.31 -5.26 16.27
N GLY A 346 12.40 -6.58 16.05
CA GLY A 346 12.10 -7.59 17.06
C GLY A 346 13.18 -7.81 18.13
N GLU A 347 14.44 -7.45 17.87
CA GLU A 347 15.54 -7.63 18.83
C GLU A 347 15.90 -6.35 19.60
N VAL A 348 15.72 -5.18 18.98
CA VAL A 348 16.03 -3.87 19.60
C VAL A 348 14.88 -3.44 20.51
N MET A 349 14.71 -4.14 21.63
CA MET A 349 13.96 -3.61 22.76
C MET A 349 14.60 -2.30 23.24
N MET A 350 13.76 -1.28 23.47
CA MET A 350 14.16 -0.10 24.24
C MET A 350 14.78 -0.54 25.57
N PRO A 351 15.91 0.05 26.01
CA PRO A 351 16.44 -0.20 27.34
C PRO A 351 15.36 0.05 28.40
N SER A 352 15.02 -0.98 29.18
CA SER A 352 13.97 -0.86 30.21
C SER A 352 14.36 0.22 31.21
N THR A 353 13.59 1.31 31.25
CA THR A 353 13.76 2.43 32.20
C THR A 353 13.43 2.08 33.66
N SER A 354 13.22 0.79 33.94
CA SER A 354 12.95 0.17 35.24
C SER A 354 14.14 0.16 36.21
N GLY A 355 15.26 0.80 35.89
CA GLY A 355 16.57 0.45 36.45
C GLY A 355 17.57 1.58 36.69
N LEU A 356 17.16 2.85 36.86
CA LEU A 356 18.09 3.89 37.37
C LEU A 356 17.41 4.99 38.21
N PHE A 357 16.74 4.60 39.31
CA PHE A 357 16.48 5.50 40.43
C PHE A 357 17.35 5.08 41.63
N GLN A 358 18.60 5.52 41.63
CA GLN A 358 19.36 5.68 42.88
C GLN A 358 19.25 7.14 43.31
N SER A 359 18.94 7.32 44.59
CA SER A 359 18.72 8.64 45.20
C SER A 359 20.00 9.47 45.22
N GLN A 360 19.93 10.70 44.72
CA GLN A 360 20.87 11.75 45.10
C GLN A 360 20.08 13.00 45.49
N GLU A 361 20.02 13.22 46.80
CA GLU A 361 19.67 14.51 47.39
C GLU A 361 20.84 15.49 47.19
N ASP A 362 20.65 16.77 47.53
CA ASP A 362 21.62 17.87 47.36
C ASP A 362 22.05 18.20 45.93
N CYS A 363 21.28 19.08 45.28
CA CYS A 363 21.84 20.20 44.52
C CYS A 363 21.04 21.48 44.82
N LYS A 364 21.73 22.61 44.97
CA LYS A 364 21.15 23.89 45.43
C LYS A 364 20.67 24.73 44.25
N ALA A 365 19.74 25.65 44.52
CA ALA A 365 19.21 26.56 43.52
C ALA A 365 20.23 27.65 43.13
N GLU A 366 20.28 27.95 41.83
CA GLU A 366 20.64 29.27 41.30
C GLU A 366 19.52 29.76 40.38
N MET A 367 19.16 31.03 40.50
CA MET A 367 18.23 31.72 39.60
C MET A 367 19.03 32.45 38.52
N VAL A 368 18.69 32.26 37.25
CA VAL A 368 19.09 33.17 36.16
C VAL A 368 17.87 33.52 35.30
N GLU A 369 17.90 34.74 34.78
CA GLU A 369 16.77 35.55 34.31
C GLU A 369 15.94 34.98 33.16
N SER A 370 14.63 35.24 33.20
CA SER A 370 13.73 35.09 32.06
C SER A 370 13.81 36.29 31.12
N PHE A 371 14.26 36.09 29.88
CA PHE A 371 14.11 37.10 28.83
C PHE A 371 12.78 36.92 28.09
N ALA A 372 11.79 37.73 28.46
CA ALA A 372 10.60 37.94 27.63
C ALA A 372 10.96 38.89 26.48
N ILE A 373 10.53 38.56 25.26
CA ILE A 373 10.63 39.45 24.09
C ILE A 373 9.22 39.86 23.67
N ASP A 374 9.03 41.17 23.52
CA ASP A 374 7.74 41.83 23.29
C ASP A 374 7.24 41.63 21.85
N ALA A 375 5.97 41.26 21.71
CA ALA A 375 5.32 40.92 20.45
C ALA A 375 4.59 42.12 19.79
N THR A 376 5.18 43.32 19.85
CA THR A 376 4.50 44.58 19.49
C THR A 376 5.19 45.37 18.35
N SER A 377 5.36 44.77 17.17
CA SER A 377 5.51 45.50 15.89
C SER A 377 5.41 44.61 14.65
N LEU A 378 4.34 44.78 13.85
CA LEU A 378 4.31 44.76 12.37
C LEU A 378 2.84 44.82 11.85
N LEU A 379 2.21 46.00 11.95
CA LEU A 379 0.92 46.28 11.30
C LEU A 379 1.01 47.58 10.48
N ALA A 380 1.51 47.47 9.25
CA ALA A 380 1.42 48.53 8.24
C ALA A 380 1.52 47.97 6.82
N SER A 381 0.79 48.62 5.89
CA SER A 381 1.09 48.65 4.46
C SER A 381 1.04 47.34 3.64
N CYS A 382 -0.17 46.88 3.34
CA CYS A 382 -0.51 46.39 2.00
C CYS A 382 -1.82 47.05 1.54
N LYS A 383 -1.73 48.05 0.65
CA LYS A 383 -2.91 48.55 -0.08
C LYS A 383 -3.27 47.53 -1.17
N VAL A 384 -4.55 47.26 -1.33
CA VAL A 384 -5.09 46.57 -2.50
C VAL A 384 -5.86 47.61 -3.32
N GLU A 385 -5.50 47.79 -4.59
CA GLU A 385 -6.31 48.53 -5.55
C GLU A 385 -7.17 47.55 -6.36
N PRO A 386 -8.44 47.91 -6.69
CA PRO A 386 -9.34 47.02 -7.42
C PRO A 386 -9.22 47.21 -8.94
N GLU A 387 -8.90 46.13 -9.66
CA GLU A 387 -9.08 46.03 -11.11
C GLU A 387 -10.49 45.48 -11.45
N PRO A 388 -11.05 45.79 -12.63
CA PRO A 388 -12.50 45.81 -12.82
C PRO A 388 -13.12 44.46 -13.23
N ALA A 389 -14.44 44.37 -13.03
CA ALA A 389 -15.27 43.35 -13.65
C ALA A 389 -15.36 43.56 -15.17
N ASN A 390 -15.50 42.46 -15.92
CA ASN A 390 -15.94 42.43 -17.31
C ASN A 390 -16.94 41.29 -17.49
N ASP A 391 -17.77 41.41 -18.52
CA ASP A 391 -19.07 40.76 -18.59
C ASP A 391 -19.08 39.31 -19.11
N ALA A 392 -20.29 38.76 -19.13
CA ALA A 392 -20.66 37.40 -19.51
C ALA A 392 -20.31 37.01 -20.96
N ASP A 393 -20.32 35.69 -21.19
CA ASP A 393 -21.03 35.15 -22.35
C ASP A 393 -21.63 33.75 -22.03
N ASP A 394 -22.82 33.49 -22.56
CA ASP A 394 -23.48 32.16 -22.59
C ASP A 394 -23.28 31.54 -23.98
N PRO A 395 -23.12 30.21 -24.08
CA PRO A 395 -24.09 29.52 -24.93
C PRO A 395 -24.52 28.13 -24.41
N THR A 396 -25.71 28.10 -23.81
CA THR A 396 -26.85 27.28 -24.25
C THR A 396 -26.55 25.99 -25.05
N SER A 397 -26.76 24.86 -24.37
CA SER A 397 -27.39 23.63 -24.88
C SER A 397 -26.89 22.95 -26.18
N ARG A 398 -26.43 21.70 -26.02
CA ARG A 398 -26.85 20.61 -26.92
C ARG A 398 -26.89 19.27 -26.19
N VAL A 399 -28.02 18.58 -26.28
CA VAL A 399 -28.19 17.19 -25.80
C VAL A 399 -28.34 16.32 -27.04
N GLU A 400 -27.46 15.33 -27.22
CA GLU A 400 -27.55 14.35 -28.29
C GLU A 400 -27.37 12.94 -27.70
N ASP A 401 -28.48 12.21 -27.59
CA ASP A 401 -28.52 10.84 -27.08
C ASP A 401 -27.90 9.85 -28.09
N ALA A 402 -26.60 9.57 -27.93
CA ALA A 402 -25.87 8.60 -28.75
C ALA A 402 -25.84 7.21 -28.08
N ASN A 403 -26.58 6.27 -28.67
CA ASN A 403 -26.71 4.89 -28.18
C ASN A 403 -25.42 4.07 -28.45
N PHE A 404 -24.44 4.18 -27.55
CA PHE A 404 -23.08 3.65 -27.75
C PHE A 404 -22.97 2.13 -27.56
N HIS A 405 -23.28 1.37 -28.61
CA HIS A 405 -22.89 -0.04 -28.71
C HIS A 405 -21.40 -0.14 -29.10
N VAL A 406 -20.49 0.07 -28.15
CA VAL A 406 -19.03 0.17 -28.39
C VAL A 406 -18.42 -1.17 -28.85
N GLN A 407 -18.44 -1.42 -30.16
CA GLN A 407 -17.44 -2.27 -30.78
C GLN A 407 -16.10 -1.55 -30.73
N GLN A 408 -15.19 -1.98 -29.85
CA GLN A 408 -13.83 -1.43 -29.81
C GLN A 408 -13.09 -1.80 -31.09
N LYS A 409 -13.07 -0.85 -32.05
CA LYS A 409 -12.31 -0.98 -33.29
C LYS A 409 -10.82 -1.14 -32.94
N ARG A 410 -10.28 -2.36 -33.15
CA ARG A 410 -8.85 -2.64 -32.90
C ARG A 410 -8.02 -1.61 -33.66
N THR A 411 -7.09 -0.97 -32.95
CA THR A 411 -6.17 0.01 -33.51
C THR A 411 -4.77 -0.58 -33.49
N PHE A 412 -4.10 -0.52 -34.63
CA PHE A 412 -2.77 -1.09 -34.83
C PHE A 412 -1.73 0.03 -34.93
N ARG A 413 -0.47 -0.31 -34.64
CA ARG A 413 0.69 0.57 -34.74
C ARG A 413 1.85 -0.21 -35.37
N THR A 414 2.55 0.38 -36.31
CA THR A 414 3.83 -0.15 -36.82
C THR A 414 4.92 0.17 -35.81
N CYS A 415 5.72 -0.80 -35.40
CA CYS A 415 6.89 -0.56 -34.54
C CYS A 415 8.01 0.10 -35.34
N ALA A 416 8.57 1.21 -34.87
CA ALA A 416 9.62 1.95 -35.58
C ALA A 416 10.95 1.18 -35.72
N ILE A 417 11.24 0.24 -34.79
CA ILE A 417 12.50 -0.53 -34.82
C ILE A 417 12.39 -1.71 -35.81
N CYS A 418 11.41 -2.60 -35.64
CA CYS A 418 11.28 -3.82 -36.46
C CYS A 418 10.27 -3.71 -37.62
N ASN A 419 9.69 -2.53 -37.85
CA ASN A 419 8.66 -2.24 -38.87
C ASN A 419 7.43 -3.17 -38.88
N THR A 420 7.23 -3.96 -37.81
CA THR A 420 6.12 -4.90 -37.67
C THR A 420 4.86 -4.19 -37.15
N GLN A 421 3.72 -4.48 -37.76
CA GLN A 421 2.42 -3.99 -37.29
C GLN A 421 1.91 -4.84 -36.10
N ARG A 422 1.56 -4.18 -35.00
CA ARG A 422 1.14 -4.76 -33.72
C ARG A 422 -0.10 -4.06 -33.17
N GLU A 423 -0.80 -4.65 -32.21
CA GLU A 423 -1.94 -3.99 -31.57
C GLU A 423 -1.49 -2.82 -30.69
N LYS A 424 -2.34 -1.81 -30.49
CA LYS A 424 -2.00 -0.61 -29.71
C LYS A 424 -1.63 -0.91 -28.24
N SER A 425 -2.08 -2.04 -27.70
CA SER A 425 -1.69 -2.60 -26.39
C SER A 425 -0.26 -3.14 -26.34
N GLU A 426 0.25 -3.61 -27.49
CA GLU A 426 1.57 -4.20 -27.66
C GLU A 426 2.66 -3.16 -27.98
N CYS A 427 2.26 -1.91 -28.28
CA CYS A 427 3.16 -0.83 -28.69
C CYS A 427 3.09 0.39 -27.77
N ARG A 428 4.20 0.68 -27.10
CA ARG A 428 4.44 1.91 -26.33
C ARG A 428 4.85 3.04 -27.26
N ILE A 429 4.61 4.28 -26.84
CA ILE A 429 5.21 5.44 -27.46
C ILE A 429 6.52 5.73 -26.71
N THR A 430 7.56 6.16 -27.42
CA THR A 430 8.84 6.58 -26.85
C THR A 430 8.66 7.80 -25.94
N THR A 431 9.64 8.06 -25.07
CA THR A 431 9.47 9.06 -24.02
C THR A 431 10.06 10.41 -24.42
N LEU A 432 9.69 11.50 -23.75
CA LEU A 432 10.44 12.77 -23.89
C LEU A 432 11.77 12.75 -23.12
N ASP A 433 12.14 11.62 -22.52
CA ASP A 433 13.36 11.43 -21.75
C ASP A 433 14.40 10.70 -22.60
N ARG A 434 15.25 11.48 -23.28
CA ARG A 434 16.34 11.01 -24.15
C ARG A 434 17.18 9.89 -23.51
N HIS A 435 17.35 9.88 -22.19
CA HIS A 435 18.13 8.83 -21.51
C HIS A 435 17.47 7.45 -21.64
N LYS A 436 16.15 7.34 -21.53
CA LYS A 436 15.43 6.05 -21.63
C LYS A 436 15.47 5.52 -23.05
N ASP A 437 15.28 6.40 -24.01
CA ASP A 437 15.29 6.07 -25.43
C ASP A 437 16.72 5.70 -25.89
N LEU A 438 17.75 6.40 -25.40
CA LEU A 438 19.15 6.05 -25.64
C LEU A 438 19.55 4.72 -24.96
N ILE A 439 19.09 4.45 -23.74
CA ILE A 439 19.29 3.15 -23.08
C ILE A 439 18.66 2.01 -23.88
N LEU A 440 17.43 2.18 -24.37
CA LEU A 440 16.74 1.20 -25.22
C LEU A 440 17.58 0.84 -26.45
N ILE A 441 17.96 1.83 -27.25
CA ILE A 441 18.75 1.59 -28.47
C ILE A 441 20.14 1.03 -28.12
N SER A 442 20.81 1.56 -27.09
CA SER A 442 22.12 1.07 -26.64
C SER A 442 22.09 -0.41 -26.24
N CYS A 443 21.03 -0.87 -25.57
CA CYS A 443 20.89 -2.28 -25.20
C CYS A 443 20.63 -3.19 -26.42
N LEU A 444 19.84 -2.74 -27.40
CA LEU A 444 19.59 -3.49 -28.63
C LEU A 444 20.85 -3.60 -29.50
N VAL A 445 21.66 -2.53 -29.57
CA VAL A 445 22.97 -2.53 -30.23
C VAL A 445 23.95 -3.44 -29.48
N MET A 446 23.99 -3.38 -28.14
CA MET A 446 24.83 -4.25 -27.31
C MET A 446 24.50 -5.75 -27.48
N ASN A 447 23.22 -6.09 -27.76
CA ASN A 447 22.78 -7.45 -28.05
C ASN A 447 23.02 -7.90 -29.50
N ASN A 448 23.41 -6.98 -30.39
CA ASN A 448 23.47 -7.16 -31.86
C ASN A 448 22.08 -7.39 -32.52
N SER A 449 20.98 -7.04 -31.82
CA SER A 449 19.61 -7.09 -32.36
C SER A 449 19.31 -5.90 -33.28
N LEU A 450 20.13 -4.86 -33.20
CA LEU A 450 20.10 -3.67 -34.06
C LEU A 450 21.55 -3.28 -34.37
N ASP A 451 21.86 -2.94 -35.62
CA ASP A 451 23.20 -2.44 -35.96
C ASP A 451 23.38 -0.97 -35.51
N LEU A 452 24.62 -0.51 -35.38
CA LEU A 452 24.94 0.80 -34.83
C LEU A 452 24.40 1.98 -35.67
N GLU A 453 24.37 1.86 -37.01
CA GLU A 453 23.95 2.98 -37.87
C GLU A 453 22.41 3.04 -37.97
N SER A 454 21.73 1.89 -37.99
CA SER A 454 20.28 1.83 -37.76
C SER A 454 19.92 2.35 -36.38
N GLY A 455 20.69 2.00 -35.34
CA GLY A 455 20.54 2.48 -33.97
C GLY A 455 20.61 4.01 -33.88
N ARG A 456 21.65 4.62 -34.45
CA ARG A 456 21.76 6.10 -34.60
C ARG A 456 20.55 6.70 -35.29
N THR A 457 20.19 6.18 -36.46
CA THR A 457 19.09 6.71 -37.28
C THR A 457 17.77 6.71 -36.51
N ILE A 458 17.45 5.58 -35.88
CA ILE A 458 16.24 5.40 -35.07
C ILE A 458 16.26 6.28 -33.81
N TYR A 459 17.41 6.43 -33.15
CA TYR A 459 17.51 7.30 -31.98
C TYR A 459 17.25 8.78 -32.33
N PHE A 460 17.84 9.31 -33.40
CA PHE A 460 17.54 10.69 -33.82
C PHE A 460 16.08 10.85 -34.26
N GLU A 461 15.49 9.85 -34.92
CA GLU A 461 14.04 9.82 -35.16
C GLU A 461 13.19 9.89 -33.88
N PHE A 462 13.64 9.31 -32.75
CA PHE A 462 12.96 9.38 -31.46
C PHE A 462 13.14 10.74 -30.77
N VAL A 463 14.28 11.40 -30.97
CA VAL A 463 14.57 12.76 -30.47
C VAL A 463 13.66 13.79 -31.15
N ASP A 464 13.43 13.67 -32.47
CA ASP A 464 12.57 14.57 -33.23
C ASP A 464 11.07 14.31 -32.99
N GLU A 465 10.65 13.04 -32.95
CA GLU A 465 9.24 12.67 -32.80
C GLU A 465 9.03 11.43 -31.91
N GLN A 466 7.97 11.48 -31.09
CA GLN A 466 7.49 10.33 -30.32
C GLN A 466 7.02 9.17 -31.23
N LYS A 467 7.86 8.14 -31.40
CA LYS A 467 7.56 6.96 -32.24
C LYS A 467 6.94 5.80 -31.43
N PRO A 468 6.13 4.94 -32.05
CA PRO A 468 5.70 3.66 -31.47
C PRO A 468 6.78 2.57 -31.52
N VAL A 469 7.00 1.86 -30.41
CA VAL A 469 7.89 0.68 -30.31
C VAL A 469 7.17 -0.48 -29.61
N CYS A 470 7.30 -1.71 -30.12
CA CYS A 470 6.67 -2.89 -29.52
C CYS A 470 7.32 -3.31 -28.19
N ASN A 471 6.51 -3.95 -27.34
CA ASN A 471 6.91 -4.44 -26.01
C ASN A 471 8.10 -5.41 -26.06
N GLU A 472 8.24 -6.18 -27.14
CA GLU A 472 9.33 -7.16 -27.32
C GLU A 472 10.72 -6.53 -27.18
N HIS A 473 10.99 -5.39 -27.83
CA HIS A 473 12.30 -4.71 -27.71
C HIS A 473 12.56 -4.16 -26.29
N TYR A 474 11.50 -3.81 -25.54
CA TYR A 474 11.66 -3.42 -24.13
C TYR A 474 11.98 -4.65 -23.27
N ILE A 475 11.34 -5.79 -23.50
CA ILE A 475 11.64 -7.06 -22.81
C ILE A 475 13.07 -7.52 -23.15
N GLU A 476 13.48 -7.40 -24.42
CA GLU A 476 14.82 -7.70 -24.89
C GLU A 476 15.87 -6.80 -24.22
N ALA A 477 15.70 -5.48 -24.25
CA ALA A 477 16.60 -4.54 -23.57
C ALA A 477 16.63 -4.77 -22.04
N GLY A 478 15.51 -5.15 -21.42
CA GLY A 478 15.46 -5.60 -20.03
C GLY A 478 16.27 -6.87 -19.77
N THR A 479 16.15 -7.85 -20.66
CA THR A 479 16.89 -9.12 -20.61
C THR A 479 18.40 -8.89 -20.72
N VAL A 480 18.82 -8.00 -21.63
CA VAL A 480 20.23 -7.58 -21.79
C VAL A 480 20.78 -7.00 -20.48
N ILE A 481 20.05 -6.07 -19.87
CA ILE A 481 20.43 -5.46 -18.58
C ILE A 481 20.51 -6.52 -17.46
N GLN A 482 19.60 -7.50 -17.44
CA GLN A 482 19.63 -8.55 -16.42
C GLN A 482 20.79 -9.54 -16.61
N ASN A 483 21.10 -9.92 -17.86
CA ASN A 483 22.25 -10.77 -18.18
C ASN A 483 23.57 -10.11 -17.74
N GLU A 484 23.73 -8.83 -18.04
CA GLU A 484 24.87 -8.02 -17.60
C GLU A 484 25.01 -7.98 -16.07
N MET A 485 23.91 -7.84 -15.31
CA MET A 485 23.95 -7.94 -13.85
C MET A 485 24.34 -9.32 -13.32
N ASN A 486 24.04 -10.39 -14.06
CA ASN A 486 24.36 -11.76 -13.68
C ASN A 486 25.83 -12.11 -13.97
N ASP A 487 26.37 -11.65 -15.11
CA ASP A 487 27.76 -11.90 -15.52
C ASP A 487 28.80 -11.12 -14.71
N ILE A 488 28.39 -10.06 -14.00
CA ILE A 488 29.23 -9.40 -12.98
C ILE A 488 29.33 -10.31 -11.74
N ARG A 489 30.21 -11.31 -11.85
CA ARG A 489 30.57 -12.27 -10.80
C ARG A 489 31.48 -11.64 -9.74
N TYR A 490 30.88 -11.00 -8.74
CA TYR A 490 31.61 -10.61 -7.54
C TYR A 490 32.03 -11.85 -6.73
N SER A 491 33.30 -11.91 -6.33
CA SER A 491 33.79 -12.92 -5.39
C SER A 491 33.03 -12.79 -4.06
N PRO A 492 32.48 -13.87 -3.47
CA PRO A 492 31.42 -13.79 -2.44
C PRO A 492 31.89 -13.37 -1.04
N SER A 493 33.08 -12.78 -0.91
CA SER A 493 33.77 -12.56 0.37
C SER A 493 33.07 -11.62 1.35
N HIS A 494 32.28 -10.65 0.89
CA HIS A 494 31.69 -9.61 1.74
C HIS A 494 30.21 -9.33 1.41
N ARG A 495 29.31 -9.74 2.32
CA ARG A 495 27.86 -9.50 2.24
C ARG A 495 27.48 -8.09 2.72
N ASN A 496 27.81 -7.06 1.95
CA ASN A 496 27.41 -5.68 2.22
C ASN A 496 26.44 -5.16 1.14
N THR A 497 25.42 -4.40 1.55
CA THR A 497 24.41 -3.80 0.66
C THR A 497 25.00 -2.94 -0.47
N LYS A 498 26.16 -2.31 -0.23
CA LYS A 498 26.94 -1.54 -1.22
C LYS A 498 27.37 -2.33 -2.47
N VAL A 499 27.24 -3.67 -2.48
CA VAL A 499 27.53 -4.50 -3.66
C VAL A 499 26.51 -4.29 -4.79
N GLU A 500 25.25 -3.96 -4.48
CA GLU A 500 24.24 -3.76 -5.51
C GLU A 500 24.50 -2.50 -6.33
N ASP A 501 24.69 -1.34 -5.68
CA ASP A 501 25.00 -0.08 -6.38
C ASP A 501 26.21 -0.20 -7.32
N LYS A 502 27.24 -0.96 -6.90
CA LYS A 502 28.41 -1.20 -7.76
C LYS A 502 28.06 -1.96 -9.03
N LYS A 503 27.25 -3.03 -8.96
CA LYS A 503 26.77 -3.73 -10.17
C LYS A 503 26.08 -2.77 -11.14
N TRP A 504 25.23 -1.88 -10.65
CA TRP A 504 24.54 -0.92 -11.52
C TRP A 504 25.50 0.09 -12.19
N VAL A 505 26.57 0.50 -11.51
CA VAL A 505 27.64 1.32 -12.11
C VAL A 505 28.42 0.54 -13.19
N ASP A 506 28.74 -0.73 -12.93
CA ASP A 506 29.46 -1.59 -13.88
C ASP A 506 28.64 -1.84 -15.17
N VAL A 507 27.32 -2.11 -15.03
CA VAL A 507 26.40 -2.25 -16.20
C VAL A 507 26.22 -0.91 -16.92
N LEU A 508 26.07 0.20 -16.18
CA LEU A 508 25.96 1.54 -16.77
C LEU A 508 27.17 1.88 -17.62
N ALA A 509 28.39 1.56 -17.19
CA ALA A 509 29.61 1.83 -17.96
C ALA A 509 29.63 1.09 -19.32
N ARG A 510 29.13 -0.14 -19.37
CA ARG A 510 28.99 -0.91 -20.62
C ARG A 510 27.96 -0.29 -21.55
N ILE A 511 26.78 0.06 -21.02
CA ILE A 511 25.71 0.70 -21.80
C ILE A 511 26.14 2.09 -22.28
N GLN A 512 26.81 2.88 -21.44
CA GLN A 512 27.38 4.19 -21.81
C GLN A 512 28.41 4.07 -22.94
N THR A 513 29.17 2.97 -22.98
CA THR A 513 30.14 2.72 -24.07
C THR A 513 29.43 2.58 -25.43
N GLN A 514 28.21 2.02 -25.47
CA GLN A 514 27.39 1.99 -26.69
C GLN A 514 26.63 3.32 -26.90
N ALA A 515 26.14 3.95 -25.83
CA ALA A 515 25.48 5.24 -25.87
C ALA A 515 26.35 6.32 -26.50
N ASN A 516 27.63 6.40 -26.09
CA ASN A 516 28.65 7.31 -26.66
C ASN A 516 28.92 7.07 -28.16
N LEU A 517 28.54 5.93 -28.73
CA LEU A 517 28.65 5.68 -30.17
C LEU A 517 27.41 6.16 -30.93
N ILE A 518 26.29 6.37 -30.24
CA ILE A 518 24.99 6.82 -30.78
C ILE A 518 24.81 8.33 -30.60
N ASP A 519 25.09 8.84 -29.40
CA ASP A 519 24.93 10.22 -28.93
C ASP A 519 25.98 10.50 -27.85
N ASP A 520 27.03 11.25 -28.19
CA ASP A 520 28.15 11.57 -27.29
C ASP A 520 27.92 12.82 -26.41
N GLU A 521 26.80 13.52 -26.58
CA GLU A 521 26.39 14.61 -25.69
C GLU A 521 25.71 14.09 -24.40
N LEU A 522 25.12 12.89 -24.42
CA LEU A 522 24.23 12.41 -23.37
C LEU A 522 24.88 11.41 -22.38
N VAL A 523 25.16 11.89 -21.16
CA VAL A 523 25.66 11.05 -20.05
C VAL A 523 24.48 10.39 -19.31
N LEU A 524 24.39 9.07 -19.37
CA LEU A 524 23.39 8.27 -18.67
C LEU A 524 23.72 8.17 -17.17
N SER A 525 22.68 7.99 -16.35
CA SER A 525 22.82 7.80 -14.90
C SER A 525 22.41 6.40 -14.45
N VAL A 526 22.93 5.97 -13.30
CA VAL A 526 22.46 4.74 -12.60
C VAL A 526 20.95 4.82 -12.36
N PHE A 527 20.44 6.03 -12.11
CA PHE A 527 19.03 6.24 -11.84
C PHE A 527 18.13 6.06 -13.09
N SER A 528 18.51 6.64 -14.23
CA SER A 528 17.77 6.46 -15.50
C SER A 528 17.80 4.99 -15.94
N LEU A 529 18.93 4.29 -15.75
CA LEU A 529 19.04 2.85 -15.98
C LEU A 529 18.13 2.03 -15.06
N ARG A 530 18.09 2.36 -13.76
CA ARG A 530 17.15 1.75 -12.79
C ARG A 530 15.69 1.99 -13.16
N GLN A 531 15.30 3.20 -13.57
CA GLN A 531 13.94 3.47 -14.03
C GLN A 531 13.59 2.65 -15.28
N PHE A 532 14.48 2.63 -16.28
CA PHE A 532 14.26 1.93 -17.53
C PHE A 532 14.09 0.42 -17.31
N TYR A 533 15.00 -0.22 -16.58
CA TYR A 533 14.91 -1.65 -16.26
C TYR A 533 13.59 -2.01 -15.55
N ASN A 534 13.20 -1.23 -14.53
CA ASN A 534 11.94 -1.44 -13.82
C ASN A 534 10.70 -1.22 -14.70
N MET A 535 10.80 -0.46 -15.79
CA MET A 535 9.75 -0.37 -16.81
C MET A 535 9.71 -1.66 -17.66
N CYS A 536 10.86 -2.19 -18.09
CA CYS A 536 10.95 -3.43 -18.88
C CYS A 536 10.41 -4.65 -18.14
N ILE A 537 10.77 -4.86 -16.87
CA ILE A 537 10.24 -5.97 -16.04
C ILE A 537 8.72 -5.90 -15.91
N ARG A 538 8.14 -4.70 -15.76
CA ARG A 538 6.69 -4.50 -15.74
C ARG A 538 6.02 -4.79 -17.08
N ILE A 539 6.75 -4.74 -18.20
CA ILE A 539 6.25 -5.11 -19.52
C ILE A 539 6.24 -6.64 -19.66
N SER A 540 7.31 -7.33 -19.24
CA SER A 540 7.38 -8.80 -19.21
C SER A 540 6.19 -9.40 -18.44
N HIS A 541 5.99 -9.00 -17.18
CA HIS A 541 4.91 -9.54 -16.36
C HIS A 541 3.49 -9.25 -16.89
N LEU A 542 3.30 -8.13 -17.60
CA LEU A 542 2.03 -7.84 -18.26
C LEU A 542 1.77 -8.75 -19.47
N GLN A 543 2.83 -9.16 -20.19
CA GLN A 543 2.73 -10.11 -21.30
C GLN A 543 2.56 -11.54 -20.78
N GLU A 544 3.35 -11.96 -19.80
CA GLU A 544 3.22 -13.26 -19.10
C GLU A 544 1.79 -13.47 -18.57
N SER A 545 1.18 -12.45 -17.97
CA SER A 545 -0.21 -12.54 -17.49
C SER A 545 -1.21 -12.80 -18.63
N LEU A 546 -1.04 -12.13 -19.78
CA LEU A 546 -1.94 -12.26 -20.93
C LEU A 546 -1.78 -13.62 -21.63
N GLU A 547 -0.56 -14.16 -21.67
CA GLU A 547 -0.27 -15.48 -22.26
C GLU A 547 -0.79 -16.63 -21.37
N ASN A 548 -0.65 -16.52 -20.05
CA ASN A 548 -1.19 -17.50 -19.09
C ASN A 548 -2.73 -17.55 -19.11
N ASP A 549 -3.40 -16.39 -19.12
CA ASP A 549 -4.86 -16.30 -19.28
C ASP A 549 -5.34 -16.98 -20.58
N PHE A 550 -4.53 -16.93 -21.65
CA PHE A 550 -4.85 -17.55 -22.94
C PHE A 550 -4.60 -19.07 -22.98
N LEU A 551 -3.61 -19.57 -22.21
CA LEU A 551 -3.30 -21.00 -22.09
C LEU A 551 -4.34 -21.74 -21.25
N LEU A 552 -4.80 -21.15 -20.14
CA LEU A 552 -5.87 -21.69 -19.31
C LEU A 552 -7.19 -21.87 -20.09
N CYS A 553 -7.41 -21.06 -21.13
CA CYS A 553 -8.59 -21.14 -22.00
C CYS A 553 -8.50 -22.25 -23.09
N LYS A 554 -7.41 -23.03 -23.14
CA LYS A 554 -7.19 -24.09 -24.15
C LYS A 554 -7.18 -25.52 -23.59
N GLN A 555 -7.22 -25.70 -22.28
CA GLN A 555 -7.36 -27.02 -21.65
C GLN A 555 -8.84 -27.32 -21.38
N GLU A 556 -9.60 -27.59 -22.44
CA GLU A 556 -10.83 -28.36 -22.31
C GLU A 556 -10.45 -29.82 -21.97
N PRO A 557 -11.18 -30.52 -21.07
CA PRO A 557 -10.93 -31.92 -20.79
C PRO A 557 -11.31 -32.77 -22.01
N GLU A 558 -10.49 -33.76 -22.36
CA GLU A 558 -10.89 -34.79 -23.33
C GLU A 558 -12.03 -35.63 -22.72
N GLU A 559 -13.23 -35.58 -23.31
CA GLU A 559 -14.39 -36.31 -22.83
C GLU A 559 -14.20 -37.83 -23.06
N GLU A 560 -14.04 -38.61 -22.00
CA GLU A 560 -14.08 -40.07 -22.07
C GLU A 560 -15.47 -40.53 -22.53
N SER A 561 -15.56 -41.03 -23.76
CA SER A 561 -16.83 -41.34 -24.43
C SER A 561 -17.42 -42.68 -23.98
N ASP A 562 -18.05 -42.68 -22.82
CA ASP A 562 -18.67 -43.85 -22.19
C ASP A 562 -19.73 -44.50 -23.10
N SER A 563 -19.54 -45.78 -23.43
CA SER A 563 -20.37 -46.52 -24.41
C SER A 563 -21.19 -47.62 -23.73
N LEU A 564 -22.34 -47.24 -23.18
CA LEU A 564 -23.33 -48.17 -22.61
C LEU A 564 -24.16 -48.86 -23.69
N LEU A 565 -24.34 -50.19 -23.59
CA LEU A 565 -25.67 -50.86 -23.70
C LEU A 565 -25.63 -52.39 -23.48
N CYS A 566 -26.76 -52.89 -22.95
CA CYS A 566 -27.27 -54.28 -22.93
C CYS A 566 -26.79 -55.28 -21.83
N ASP A 567 -27.72 -55.54 -20.90
CA ASP A 567 -27.82 -56.66 -19.95
C ASP A 567 -28.33 -57.99 -20.63
N PRO A 568 -28.80 -59.03 -19.90
CA PRO A 568 -28.05 -59.96 -19.03
C PRO A 568 -28.37 -61.46 -19.27
N VAL A 569 -27.50 -62.40 -18.84
CA VAL A 569 -27.84 -63.84 -18.67
C VAL A 569 -27.18 -64.43 -17.40
N GLU A 570 -27.80 -65.50 -16.88
CA GLU A 570 -27.64 -66.12 -15.56
C GLU A 570 -26.36 -66.98 -15.36
N GLN A 571 -25.83 -66.97 -14.12
CA GLN A 571 -25.42 -68.11 -13.24
C GLN A 571 -24.73 -69.42 -13.77
N PRO A 572 -24.10 -70.25 -12.90
CA PRO A 572 -23.39 -69.99 -11.63
C PRO A 572 -22.09 -70.84 -11.41
N SER A 573 -21.41 -70.61 -10.26
CA SER A 573 -20.57 -71.59 -9.50
C SER A 573 -19.22 -72.03 -10.14
N LEU A 574 -18.23 -72.60 -9.44
CA LEU A 574 -18.07 -73.16 -8.07
C LEU A 574 -16.69 -72.79 -7.45
N VAL A 575 -16.56 -72.89 -6.11
CA VAL A 575 -15.43 -73.47 -5.30
C VAL A 575 -13.96 -73.16 -5.68
N ALA A 576 -13.00 -72.89 -4.78
CA ALA A 576 -12.91 -72.45 -3.37
C ALA A 576 -11.40 -72.26 -3.05
N ASP A 577 -11.06 -72.01 -1.77
CA ASP A 577 -9.75 -72.37 -1.14
C ASP A 577 -8.45 -71.64 -1.59
N GLN A 578 -7.43 -71.42 -0.74
CA GLN A 578 -7.38 -71.25 0.72
C GLN A 578 -5.99 -70.69 1.17
N LEU A 579 -5.89 -70.19 2.41
CA LEU A 579 -4.69 -70.09 3.28
C LEU A 579 -3.55 -69.06 2.98
N ILE A 580 -3.11 -68.39 4.07
CA ILE A 580 -1.72 -68.11 4.55
C ILE A 580 -0.68 -67.60 3.51
N GLY A 581 0.13 -66.55 3.72
CA GLY A 581 0.63 -65.76 4.86
C GLY A 581 1.88 -64.99 4.36
N GLY A 582 2.59 -64.10 5.05
CA GLY A 582 2.75 -63.81 6.48
C GLY A 582 4.27 -63.76 6.81
N TYR A 583 4.71 -62.75 7.60
CA TYR A 583 6.04 -62.58 8.23
C TYR A 583 7.20 -61.79 7.54
N SER A 584 7.48 -60.63 8.16
CA SER A 584 8.77 -60.25 8.80
C SER A 584 9.86 -59.42 8.10
N ASN A 585 10.37 -58.46 8.90
CA ASN A 585 11.69 -57.80 8.79
C ASN A 585 12.84 -58.82 9.07
N GLU A 586 14.13 -58.61 8.77
CA GLU A 586 15.02 -57.63 9.43
C GLU A 586 16.46 -57.59 8.80
N ASN A 587 17.16 -56.48 9.09
CA ASN A 587 18.59 -56.35 9.44
C ASN A 587 19.76 -56.65 8.46
N SER A 588 20.55 -55.57 8.25
CA SER A 588 22.02 -55.48 8.52
C SER A 588 23.09 -55.71 7.43
N ASN A 589 24.26 -55.08 7.68
CA ASN A 589 25.58 -55.18 7.03
C ASN A 589 25.86 -54.30 5.78
N ASN A 590 27.10 -53.91 5.44
CA ASN A 590 28.29 -53.40 6.18
C ASN A 590 29.48 -53.22 5.19
N VAL A 591 30.31 -52.16 5.31
CA VAL A 591 31.80 -52.15 5.05
C VAL A 591 32.27 -52.32 3.56
N PRO A 592 33.44 -51.81 3.07
CA PRO A 592 34.13 -50.50 3.24
C PRO A 592 34.76 -49.93 1.90
N SER A 593 35.58 -48.87 1.98
CA SER A 593 36.85 -48.54 1.25
C SER A 593 37.26 -47.10 1.62
N ASP A 594 38.49 -46.68 1.94
CA ASP A 594 39.83 -46.83 1.30
C ASP A 594 39.95 -46.08 -0.05
N GLU A 595 40.95 -45.23 -0.36
CA GLU A 595 42.08 -44.64 0.40
C GLU A 595 42.21 -43.13 -0.02
N HIS A 596 43.27 -42.30 0.05
CA HIS A 596 44.73 -42.43 0.27
C HIS A 596 45.32 -41.17 0.96
N SER A 597 46.64 -41.14 1.24
CA SER A 597 47.36 -40.06 1.95
C SER A 597 48.05 -39.02 1.04
N ASN A 598 48.37 -37.82 1.56
CA ASN A 598 49.76 -37.38 1.81
C ASN A 598 49.93 -35.97 2.41
N ASN A 599 50.91 -35.82 3.31
CA ASN A 599 51.44 -34.56 3.82
C ASN A 599 52.80 -34.24 3.18
N THR A 600 53.14 -32.96 3.01
CA THR A 600 54.52 -32.52 3.32
C THR A 600 54.60 -31.08 3.80
N CYS A 601 55.60 -30.81 4.65
CA CYS A 601 55.88 -29.53 5.29
C CYS A 601 56.63 -28.55 4.36
N GLY A 602 56.53 -27.24 4.64
CA GLY A 602 57.32 -26.18 3.99
C GLY A 602 57.27 -24.90 4.82
N ASN A 603 58.23 -24.74 5.73
CA ASN A 603 58.28 -23.64 6.70
C ASN A 603 59.58 -22.84 6.51
N GLU A 604 59.51 -21.53 6.23
CA GLU A 604 60.71 -20.68 6.21
C GLU A 604 60.39 -19.21 6.54
N ASN A 605 61.29 -18.59 7.32
CA ASN A 605 61.13 -17.22 7.85
C ASN A 605 61.81 -16.18 6.95
N ARG A 606 61.34 -14.93 6.98
CA ARG A 606 62.26 -13.78 6.99
C ARG A 606 61.66 -12.48 7.55
N GLU A 607 62.45 -11.81 8.39
CA GLU A 607 62.20 -10.47 8.93
C GLU A 607 62.97 -9.41 8.13
N ALA A 608 62.37 -8.23 7.97
CA ALA A 608 62.97 -6.88 7.82
C ALA A 608 61.87 -5.92 7.33
N GLY A 609 61.82 -4.63 7.68
CA GLY A 609 62.73 -3.82 8.49
C GLY A 609 63.02 -2.49 7.80
N TYR A 610 63.04 -1.37 8.57
CA TYR A 610 63.02 0.04 8.10
C TYR A 610 61.65 0.49 7.55
N VAL A 611 61.04 1.63 7.91
CA VAL A 611 61.47 2.94 8.48
C VAL A 611 62.15 3.88 7.48
N ASP A 612 61.33 4.78 6.90
CA ASP A 612 61.27 6.20 7.30
C ASP A 612 59.78 6.64 7.33
#